data_AF-A0A197KEN9-F1
#
_entry.id   AF-A0A197KEN9-F1
#
_cell.length_a   1.000
_cell.length_b   1.000
_cell.length_c   1.000
_cell.angle_alpha   90.00
_cell.angle_beta   90.00
_cell.angle_gamma   90.00
#
_symmetry.space_group_name_H-M   'P 1'
#
loop_
_entity.id
_entity.type
_entity.pdbx_description
1 polymer ?
#
loop_
_entity_poly.entity_id
_entity_poly.type
_entity_poly.pdbx_seq_one_letter_code
_entity_poly.pdbx_strand_id
1 'polypeptide(L)'
;ETISLLVSLGCITLMSTLFGRKTAGTRMTNINYARGLVIALYLISWMFSFMATQLVQTNDYNMVSCVISIYTCIALYAGSKIIIYLFLMEKVYVVTAVGLTRSNFWLYKVNLILMCPYLVIVALMIIFRVHKINPNGECHIGLLRPAALPLILYDMFLSAWLTVLFIRPLVSSKSMLQGPSKGRLRDVARRTLVGALMALLLSSANIFTLVYFEGNERGLVCLSCCTADVTLNAITIHWVTSRGAS
;
A
#
# COMPACT_ATOMS: atom_id res chain seq x y z
N GLU A 1 -20.25 8.54 -11.21
CA GLU A 1 -19.66 7.50 -12.10
C GLU A 1 -18.55 8.03 -13.01
N THR A 2 -18.81 9.04 -13.85
CA THR A 2 -17.82 9.62 -14.78
C THR A 2 -16.51 10.06 -14.12
N ILE A 3 -16.57 10.70 -12.94
CA ILE A 3 -15.36 11.13 -12.20
C ILE A 3 -14.53 9.91 -11.74
N SER A 4 -15.18 8.86 -11.21
CA SER A 4 -14.48 7.62 -10.81
C SER A 4 -13.82 6.95 -12.01
N LEU A 5 -14.49 6.93 -13.17
CA LEU A 5 -13.95 6.34 -14.39
C LEU A 5 -12.72 7.11 -14.90
N LEU A 6 -12.78 8.44 -14.92
CA LEU A 6 -11.65 9.28 -15.31
C LEU A 6 -10.45 9.10 -14.36
N VAL A 7 -10.70 9.02 -13.06
CA VAL A 7 -9.66 8.76 -12.05
C VAL A 7 -9.03 7.39 -12.29
N SER A 8 -9.82 6.32 -12.40
CA SER A 8 -9.29 4.97 -12.59
C SER A 8 -8.54 4.80 -13.92
N LEU A 9 -9.04 5.38 -15.02
CA LEU A 9 -8.35 5.36 -16.31
C LEU A 9 -7.02 6.13 -16.26
N GLY A 10 -7.00 7.30 -15.62
CA GLY A 10 -5.77 8.05 -15.38
C GLY A 10 -4.75 7.24 -14.56
N CYS A 11 -5.21 6.53 -13.53
CA CYS A 11 -4.36 5.65 -12.71
C CYS A 11 -3.78 4.50 -13.54
N ILE A 12 -4.57 3.88 -14.42
CA ILE A 12 -4.14 2.81 -15.33
C ILE A 12 -3.04 3.30 -16.27
N THR A 13 -3.26 4.42 -16.97
CA THR A 13 -2.28 4.96 -17.92
C THR A 13 -0.99 5.37 -17.21
N LEU A 14 -1.09 5.97 -16.03
CA LEU A 14 0.06 6.34 -15.22
C LEU A 14 0.85 5.11 -14.75
N MET A 15 0.19 4.09 -14.20
CA MET A 15 0.89 2.88 -13.73
C MET A 15 1.58 2.14 -14.88
N SER A 16 0.93 2.03 -16.03
CA SER A 16 1.51 1.41 -17.23
C SER A 16 2.73 2.17 -17.74
N THR A 17 2.70 3.51 -17.74
CA THR A 17 3.86 4.32 -18.16
C THR A 17 5.01 4.26 -17.15
N LEU A 18 4.72 4.27 -15.84
CA LEU A 18 5.74 4.13 -14.79
C LEU A 18 6.38 2.74 -14.81
N PHE A 19 5.59 1.69 -15.06
CA PHE A 19 6.08 0.33 -15.25
C PHE A 19 7.00 0.26 -16.47
N GLY A 20 6.53 0.73 -17.64
CA GLY A 20 7.31 0.72 -18.88
C GLY A 20 8.63 1.50 -18.77
N ARG A 21 8.61 2.70 -18.18
CA ARG A 21 9.84 3.49 -17.97
C ARG A 21 10.84 2.80 -17.04
N LYS A 22 10.38 1.98 -16.10
CA LYS A 22 11.25 1.30 -15.13
C LYS A 22 11.80 -0.03 -15.65
N THR A 23 11.12 -0.67 -16.60
CA THR A 23 11.54 -1.93 -17.23
C THR A 23 12.34 -1.74 -18.52
N ALA A 24 12.22 -0.60 -19.20
CA ALA A 24 12.80 -0.30 -20.52
C ALA A 24 14.35 -0.34 -20.65
N GLY A 25 15.09 -0.71 -19.61
CA GLY A 25 16.56 -0.80 -19.66
C GLY A 25 17.18 -1.88 -18.78
N THR A 26 16.37 -2.78 -18.21
CA THR A 26 16.83 -3.79 -17.25
C THR A 26 16.61 -5.20 -17.76
N ARG A 27 17.69 -6.00 -17.80
CA ARG A 27 17.61 -7.44 -18.05
C ARG A 27 16.88 -8.10 -16.86
N MET A 28 15.72 -8.72 -17.11
CA MET A 28 14.84 -9.31 -16.08
C MET A 28 15.51 -10.37 -15.19
N THR A 29 16.67 -10.89 -15.59
CA THR A 29 17.44 -11.90 -14.87
C THR A 29 18.16 -11.40 -13.60
N ASN A 30 18.34 -10.09 -13.42
CA ASN A 30 19.06 -9.51 -12.25
C ASN A 30 18.19 -8.50 -11.47
N ILE A 31 16.97 -8.88 -11.10
CA ILE A 31 16.07 -8.02 -10.32
C ILE A 31 16.36 -8.14 -8.82
N ASN A 32 16.85 -7.05 -8.20
CA ASN A 32 16.96 -6.95 -6.75
C ASN A 32 15.57 -7.04 -6.09
N TYR A 33 15.47 -7.67 -4.92
CA TYR A 33 14.22 -7.85 -4.17
C TYR A 33 13.38 -6.56 -4.04
N ALA A 34 14.00 -5.45 -3.63
CA ALA A 34 13.33 -4.15 -3.53
C ALA A 34 12.76 -3.63 -4.87
N ARG A 35 13.40 -3.94 -6.01
CA ARG A 35 12.87 -3.58 -7.34
C ARG A 35 11.70 -4.49 -7.73
N GLY A 36 11.76 -5.78 -7.39
CA GLY A 36 10.67 -6.73 -7.58
C GLY A 36 9.39 -6.30 -6.83
N LEU A 37 9.53 -5.84 -5.58
CA LEU A 37 8.40 -5.33 -4.80
C LEU A 37 7.76 -4.08 -5.43
N VAL A 38 8.56 -3.16 -5.98
CA VAL A 38 8.03 -1.97 -6.67
C VAL A 38 7.29 -2.35 -7.96
N ILE A 39 7.80 -3.33 -8.70
CA ILE A 39 7.12 -3.87 -9.88
C ILE A 39 5.80 -4.53 -9.49
N ALA A 40 5.79 -5.37 -8.45
CA ALA A 40 4.59 -5.99 -7.91
C ALA A 40 3.56 -4.94 -7.47
N LEU A 41 4.01 -3.83 -6.88
CA LEU A 41 3.14 -2.72 -6.49
C LEU A 41 2.47 -2.06 -7.69
N TYR A 42 3.17 -1.86 -8.81
CA TYR A 42 2.54 -1.31 -10.02
C TYR A 42 1.53 -2.29 -10.62
N LEU A 43 1.85 -3.58 -10.66
CA LEU A 43 0.96 -4.60 -11.18
C LEU A 43 -0.33 -4.71 -10.36
N ILE A 44 -0.23 -4.73 -9.02
CA ILE A 44 -1.41 -4.79 -8.16
C ILE A 44 -2.24 -3.50 -8.24
N SER A 45 -1.60 -2.33 -8.35
CA SER A 45 -2.30 -1.04 -8.51
C SER A 45 -3.05 -0.96 -9.84
N TRP A 46 -2.43 -1.46 -10.91
CA TRP A 46 -3.04 -1.56 -12.23
C TRP A 46 -4.23 -2.52 -12.23
N MET A 47 -4.05 -3.73 -11.68
CA MET A 47 -5.12 -4.72 -11.51
C MET A 47 -6.28 -4.14 -10.70
N PHE A 48 -5.99 -3.42 -9.62
CA PHE A 48 -7.01 -2.79 -8.79
C PHE A 48 -7.83 -1.77 -9.57
N SER A 49 -7.15 -0.85 -10.27
CA SER A 49 -7.81 0.20 -11.05
C SER A 49 -8.66 -0.38 -12.18
N PHE A 50 -8.17 -1.44 -12.83
CA PHE A 50 -8.91 -2.15 -13.88
C PHE A 50 -10.17 -2.81 -13.33
N MET A 51 -10.03 -3.61 -12.27
CA MET A 51 -11.17 -4.31 -11.66
C MET A 51 -12.18 -3.34 -11.05
N ALA A 52 -11.72 -2.29 -10.37
CA ALA A 52 -12.60 -1.24 -9.83
C ALA A 52 -13.42 -0.57 -10.94
N THR A 53 -12.82 -0.29 -12.10
CA THR A 53 -13.53 0.30 -13.24
C THR A 53 -14.66 -0.61 -13.75
N GLN A 54 -14.39 -1.91 -13.90
CA GLN A 54 -15.39 -2.87 -14.36
C GLN A 54 -16.50 -3.08 -13.31
N LEU A 55 -16.13 -3.15 -12.04
CA LEU A 55 -17.06 -3.40 -10.94
C LEU A 55 -17.96 -2.19 -10.66
N VAL A 56 -17.44 -0.96 -10.79
CA VAL A 56 -18.24 0.28 -10.67
C VAL A 56 -19.33 0.37 -11.73
N GLN A 57 -19.16 -0.24 -12.91
CA GLN A 57 -20.18 -0.23 -13.96
C GLN A 57 -21.19 -1.37 -13.84
N THR A 58 -20.85 -2.43 -13.11
CA THR A 58 -21.62 -3.69 -13.11
C THR A 58 -22.21 -4.04 -11.74
N ASN A 59 -21.87 -3.29 -10.69
CA ASN A 59 -22.30 -3.55 -9.31
C ASN A 59 -23.77 -3.21 -9.04
N ASP A 60 -24.32 -2.20 -9.71
CA ASP A 60 -25.70 -1.80 -9.53
C ASP A 60 -26.66 -2.84 -10.13
N TYR A 61 -27.76 -3.10 -9.42
CA TYR A 61 -28.76 -4.14 -9.73
C TYR A 61 -28.24 -5.58 -9.82
N ASN A 62 -26.95 -5.84 -9.56
CA ASN A 62 -26.35 -7.16 -9.68
C ASN A 62 -25.63 -7.56 -8.38
N MET A 63 -26.24 -8.49 -7.64
CA MET A 63 -25.73 -8.99 -6.37
C MET A 63 -24.35 -9.65 -6.51
N VAL A 64 -24.11 -10.38 -7.60
CA VAL A 64 -22.83 -11.08 -7.82
C VAL A 64 -21.71 -10.06 -7.97
N SER A 65 -21.89 -9.04 -8.80
CA SER A 65 -20.92 -7.96 -8.97
C SER A 65 -20.72 -7.16 -7.69
N CYS A 66 -21.78 -6.93 -6.91
CA CYS A 66 -21.70 -6.25 -5.61
C CYS A 66 -20.86 -7.06 -4.59
N VAL A 67 -21.02 -8.38 -4.56
CA VAL A 67 -20.21 -9.28 -3.72
C VAL A 67 -18.75 -9.31 -4.19
N ILE A 68 -18.51 -9.45 -5.49
CA ILE A 68 -17.15 -9.45 -6.06
C ILE A 68 -16.44 -8.12 -5.75
N SER A 69 -17.18 -6.99 -5.79
CA SER A 69 -16.66 -5.66 -5.47
C SER A 69 -15.98 -5.60 -4.10
N ILE A 70 -16.63 -6.09 -3.04
CA ILE A 70 -16.05 -6.05 -1.69
C ILE A 70 -14.87 -7.02 -1.55
N TYR A 71 -14.92 -8.21 -2.16
CA TYR A 71 -13.81 -9.17 -2.12
C TYR A 71 -12.58 -8.65 -2.86
N THR A 72 -12.77 -8.11 -4.07
CA THR A 72 -11.71 -7.49 -4.86
C THR A 72 -11.11 -6.30 -4.11
N CYS A 73 -11.95 -5.45 -3.50
CA CYS A 73 -11.52 -4.34 -2.67
C CYS A 73 -10.58 -4.81 -1.56
N ILE A 74 -11.04 -5.74 -0.71
CA ILE A 74 -10.27 -6.24 0.44
C ILE A 74 -8.97 -6.91 -0.01
N ALA A 75 -9.03 -7.82 -0.99
CA ALA A 75 -7.87 -8.63 -1.39
C ALA A 75 -6.74 -7.78 -1.96
N LEU A 76 -7.05 -6.88 -2.90
CA LEU A 76 -6.04 -6.08 -3.57
C LEU A 76 -5.58 -4.90 -2.72
N TYR A 77 -6.45 -4.33 -1.87
CA TYR A 77 -6.05 -3.35 -0.86
C TYR A 77 -5.09 -3.96 0.18
N ALA A 78 -5.44 -5.13 0.72
CA ALA A 78 -4.57 -5.83 1.66
C ALA A 78 -3.23 -6.22 1.00
N GLY A 79 -3.27 -6.72 -0.24
CA GLY A 79 -2.08 -7.09 -0.99
C GLY A 79 -1.14 -5.90 -1.24
N SER A 80 -1.68 -4.73 -1.62
CA SER A 80 -0.86 -3.54 -1.87
C SER A 80 -0.18 -3.06 -0.59
N LYS A 81 -0.90 -3.06 0.53
CA LYS A 81 -0.37 -2.75 1.86
C LYS A 81 0.75 -3.69 2.30
N ILE A 82 0.58 -5.00 2.10
CA ILE A 82 1.64 -5.98 2.41
C ILE A 82 2.89 -5.69 1.58
N ILE A 83 2.74 -5.41 0.28
CA ILE A 83 3.88 -5.08 -0.60
C ILE A 83 4.58 -3.79 -0.14
N ILE A 84 3.83 -2.76 0.25
CA ILE A 84 4.38 -1.49 0.77
C ILE A 84 5.18 -1.74 2.04
N TYR A 85 4.64 -2.51 2.98
CA TYR A 85 5.32 -2.83 4.24
C TYR A 85 6.59 -3.66 4.01
N LEU A 86 6.54 -4.67 3.15
CA LEU A 86 7.73 -5.44 2.75
C LEU A 86 8.80 -4.52 2.13
N PHE A 87 8.38 -3.57 1.29
CA PHE A 87 9.29 -2.59 0.68
C PHE A 87 9.94 -1.68 1.73
N LEU A 88 9.15 -1.12 2.65
CA LEU A 88 9.67 -0.25 3.72
C LEU A 88 10.63 -1.02 4.64
N MET A 89 10.30 -2.27 5.00
CA MET A 89 11.17 -3.11 5.82
C MET A 89 12.50 -3.43 5.13
N GLU A 90 12.48 -3.77 3.83
CA GLU A 90 13.72 -3.97 3.08
C GLU A 90 14.57 -2.69 3.05
N LYS A 91 13.95 -1.51 2.97
CA LYS A 91 14.67 -0.23 3.05
C LYS A 91 15.25 0.04 4.44
N VAL A 92 14.53 -0.28 5.52
CA VAL A 92 15.07 -0.21 6.88
C VAL A 92 16.27 -1.14 7.01
N TYR A 93 16.16 -2.37 6.51
CA TYR A 93 17.25 -3.35 6.52
C TYR A 93 18.49 -2.81 5.81
N VAL A 94 18.34 -2.30 4.57
CA VAL A 94 19.45 -1.74 3.78
C VAL A 94 20.12 -0.55 4.48
N VAL A 95 19.36 0.28 5.20
CA VAL A 95 19.91 1.45 5.91
C VAL A 95 20.53 1.08 7.27
N THR A 96 20.06 0.01 7.92
CA THR A 96 20.46 -0.35 9.29
C THR A 96 21.53 -1.45 9.34
N ALA A 97 21.50 -2.42 8.42
CA ALA A 97 22.35 -3.61 8.43
C ALA A 97 23.41 -3.52 7.33
N VAL A 98 24.51 -2.81 7.59
CA VAL A 98 25.70 -2.82 6.72
C VAL A 98 26.53 -4.08 7.04
N GLY A 99 26.57 -5.05 6.12
CA GLY A 99 27.49 -6.21 6.20
C GLY A 99 26.96 -7.45 6.92
N LEU A 100 25.68 -7.50 7.31
CA LEU A 100 25.04 -8.71 7.86
C LEU A 100 24.19 -9.42 6.79
N THR A 101 24.06 -10.74 6.91
CA THR A 101 23.20 -11.55 6.04
C THR A 101 21.73 -11.50 6.53
N ARG A 102 20.77 -11.53 5.59
CA ARG A 102 19.32 -11.35 5.86
C ARG A 102 18.77 -12.23 6.99
N SER A 103 19.26 -13.48 7.07
CA SER A 103 18.79 -14.48 8.05
C SER A 103 19.37 -14.29 9.47
N ASN A 104 20.46 -13.55 9.61
CA ASN A 104 21.12 -13.32 10.90
C ASN A 104 20.74 -12.00 11.56
N PHE A 105 20.00 -11.13 10.87
CA PHE A 105 19.57 -9.86 11.44
C PHE A 105 18.31 -10.04 12.29
N TRP A 106 18.46 -10.00 13.61
CA TRP A 106 17.36 -10.19 14.58
C TRP A 106 16.19 -9.22 14.34
N LEU A 107 16.48 -7.95 14.00
CA LEU A 107 15.46 -6.95 13.69
C LEU A 107 14.60 -7.32 12.46
N TYR A 108 15.18 -8.00 11.47
CA TYR A 108 14.45 -8.44 10.28
C TYR A 108 13.45 -9.54 10.63
N LYS A 109 13.83 -10.49 11.50
CA LYS A 109 12.92 -11.53 12.00
C LYS A 109 11.78 -10.95 12.82
N VAL A 110 12.07 -9.98 13.70
CA VAL A 110 11.05 -9.27 14.49
C VAL A 110 10.07 -8.55 13.57
N ASN A 111 10.57 -7.81 12.58
CA ASN A 111 9.72 -7.10 11.62
C ASN A 111 8.89 -8.06 10.75
N LEU A 112 9.43 -9.23 10.39
CA LEU A 112 8.68 -10.26 9.65
C LEU A 112 7.57 -10.90 10.51
N ILE A 113 7.85 -11.19 11.79
CA ILE A 113 6.84 -11.67 12.74
C ILE A 113 5.77 -10.60 12.95
N LEU A 114 6.14 -9.33 12.93
CA LEU A 114 5.22 -8.19 12.98
C LEU A 114 4.32 -8.09 11.73
N MET A 115 4.51 -8.89 10.69
CA MET A 115 3.53 -8.99 9.60
C MET A 115 2.47 -10.07 9.84
N CYS A 116 2.72 -11.06 10.71
CA CYS A 116 1.76 -12.14 10.97
C CYS A 116 0.38 -11.65 11.45
N PRO A 117 0.26 -10.68 12.36
CA PRO A 117 -1.05 -10.17 12.77
C PRO A 117 -1.82 -9.51 11.62
N TYR A 118 -1.16 -9.04 10.56
CA TYR A 118 -1.84 -8.49 9.39
C TYR A 118 -2.66 -9.55 8.66
N LEU A 119 -2.21 -10.82 8.63
CA LEU A 119 -2.99 -11.93 8.06
C LEU A 119 -4.28 -12.18 8.85
N VAL A 120 -4.21 -12.04 10.18
CA VAL A 120 -5.39 -12.15 11.06
C VAL A 120 -6.37 -11.02 10.77
N ILE A 121 -5.88 -9.79 10.58
CA ILE A 121 -6.72 -8.64 10.23
C ILE A 121 -7.40 -8.87 8.87
N VAL A 122 -6.69 -9.41 7.87
CA VAL A 122 -7.30 -9.76 6.58
C VAL A 122 -8.42 -10.79 6.75
N ALA A 123 -8.23 -11.81 7.58
CA ALA A 123 -9.29 -12.77 7.90
C ALA A 123 -10.49 -12.09 8.58
N LEU A 124 -10.25 -11.17 9.53
CA LEU A 124 -11.31 -10.39 10.17
C LEU A 124 -12.07 -9.52 9.15
N MET A 125 -11.39 -8.89 8.19
CA MET A 125 -12.03 -8.11 7.14
C MET A 125 -12.96 -8.96 6.27
N ILE A 126 -12.56 -10.21 5.98
CA ILE A 126 -13.40 -11.15 5.22
C ILE A 126 -14.61 -11.58 6.06
N ILE A 127 -14.45 -11.82 7.36
CA ILE A 127 -15.57 -12.24 8.23
C ILE A 127 -16.57 -11.10 8.41
N PHE A 128 -16.11 -9.91 8.77
CA PHE A 128 -16.92 -8.73 9.11
C PHE A 128 -17.10 -7.76 7.93
N ARG A 129 -17.35 -8.30 6.74
CA ARG A 129 -17.73 -7.55 5.53
C ARG A 129 -19.24 -7.30 5.50
N VAL A 130 -19.66 -6.17 4.93
CA VAL A 130 -21.05 -5.88 4.60
C VAL A 130 -21.18 -5.64 3.11
N HIS A 131 -22.21 -6.22 2.51
CA HIS A 131 -22.66 -5.92 1.16
C HIS A 131 -24.18 -6.00 1.12
N LYS A 132 -24.84 -5.00 0.55
CA LYS A 132 -26.30 -4.97 0.40
C LYS A 132 -26.67 -4.15 -0.83
N ILE A 133 -27.75 -4.55 -1.50
CA ILE A 133 -28.36 -3.75 -2.57
C ILE A 133 -29.52 -2.98 -1.96
N ASN A 134 -29.49 -1.65 -2.10
CA ASN A 134 -30.59 -0.81 -1.67
C ASN A 134 -31.81 -0.97 -2.60
N PRO A 135 -33.02 -0.58 -2.17
CA PRO A 135 -34.23 -0.66 -2.99
C PRO A 135 -34.10 0.11 -4.32
N ASN A 136 -33.24 1.13 -4.36
CA ASN A 136 -32.92 1.92 -5.55
C ASN A 136 -31.96 1.22 -6.53
N GLY A 137 -31.58 -0.04 -6.26
CA GLY A 137 -30.65 -0.81 -7.08
C GLY A 137 -29.16 -0.54 -6.82
N GLU A 138 -28.84 0.46 -5.98
CA GLU A 138 -27.46 0.85 -5.67
C GLU A 138 -26.77 -0.20 -4.78
N CYS A 139 -25.55 -0.61 -5.16
CA CYS A 139 -24.72 -1.49 -4.34
C CYS A 139 -24.01 -0.72 -3.22
N HIS A 140 -24.23 -1.14 -1.98
CA HIS A 140 -23.52 -0.64 -0.80
C HIS A 140 -22.58 -1.71 -0.26
N ILE A 141 -21.32 -1.35 -0.05
CA ILE A 141 -20.29 -2.24 0.51
C ILE A 141 -19.55 -1.54 1.64
N GLY A 142 -19.00 -2.31 2.57
CA GLY A 142 -18.19 -1.77 3.65
C GLY A 142 -17.68 -2.82 4.61
N LEU A 143 -17.02 -2.36 5.67
CA LEU A 143 -16.57 -3.19 6.78
C LEU A 143 -17.25 -2.74 8.06
N LEU A 144 -17.61 -3.70 8.92
CA LEU A 144 -18.11 -3.36 10.24
C LEU A 144 -16.96 -2.84 11.14
N ARG A 145 -17.32 -2.00 12.12
CA ARG A 145 -16.41 -1.48 13.16
C ARG A 145 -15.45 -2.52 13.78
N PRO A 146 -15.86 -3.76 14.13
CA PRO A 146 -14.94 -4.77 14.66
C PRO A 146 -13.81 -5.19 13.73
N ALA A 147 -13.88 -4.98 12.41
CA ALA A 147 -12.75 -5.20 11.50
C ALA A 147 -12.04 -3.89 11.11
N ALA A 148 -12.79 -2.80 10.93
CA ALA A 148 -12.22 -1.50 10.58
C ALA A 148 -11.31 -0.93 11.68
N LEU A 149 -11.68 -1.10 12.96
CA LEU A 149 -10.91 -0.56 14.09
C LEU A 149 -9.56 -1.29 14.29
N PRO A 150 -9.48 -2.64 14.30
CA PRO A 150 -8.19 -3.32 14.35
C PRO A 150 -7.30 -2.97 13.15
N LEU A 151 -7.88 -2.83 11.95
CA LEU A 151 -7.15 -2.44 10.75
C LEU A 151 -6.47 -1.07 10.93
N ILE A 152 -7.21 -0.03 11.35
CA ILE A 152 -6.64 1.32 11.50
C ILE A 152 -5.60 1.40 12.61
N LEU A 153 -5.88 0.79 13.77
CA LEU A 153 -4.96 0.80 14.91
C LEU A 153 -3.64 0.12 14.55
N TYR A 154 -3.73 -1.00 13.84
CA TYR A 154 -2.55 -1.73 13.42
C TYR A 154 -1.76 -1.01 12.32
N ASP A 155 -2.45 -0.40 11.35
CA ASP A 155 -1.82 0.40 10.29
C ASP A 155 -1.06 1.59 10.89
N MET A 156 -1.67 2.28 11.86
CA MET A 156 -1.02 3.37 12.61
C MET A 156 0.18 2.87 13.42
N PHE A 157 0.03 1.76 14.14
CA PHE A 157 1.09 1.19 14.96
C PHE A 157 2.31 0.78 14.12
N LEU A 158 2.09 -0.02 13.06
CA LEU A 158 3.16 -0.46 12.16
C LEU A 158 3.88 0.73 11.53
N SER A 159 3.11 1.70 11.07
CA SER A 159 3.69 2.85 10.39
C SER A 159 4.50 3.71 11.36
N ALA A 160 3.99 3.96 12.58
CA ALA A 160 4.75 4.65 13.63
C ALA A 160 6.04 3.90 13.99
N TRP A 161 5.97 2.57 14.12
CA TRP A 161 7.13 1.72 14.37
C TRP A 161 8.20 1.86 13.27
N LEU A 162 7.80 1.77 12.00
CA LEU A 162 8.70 1.94 10.86
C LEU A 162 9.28 3.36 10.80
N THR A 163 8.48 4.39 11.08
CA THR A 163 8.93 5.78 11.16
C THR A 163 10.04 5.94 12.21
N VAL A 164 9.86 5.37 13.42
CA VAL A 164 10.90 5.40 14.47
C VAL A 164 12.18 4.69 14.01
N LEU A 165 12.06 3.55 13.33
CA LEU A 165 13.21 2.83 12.78
C LEU A 165 13.97 3.62 11.70
N PHE A 166 13.29 4.47 10.91
CA PHE A 166 13.94 5.38 9.95
C PHE A 166 14.56 6.62 10.62
N ILE A 167 13.96 7.14 11.69
CA ILE A 167 14.45 8.31 12.41
C ILE A 167 15.70 7.95 13.24
N ARG A 168 15.74 6.77 13.86
CA ARG A 168 16.86 6.34 14.72
C ARG A 168 18.25 6.43 14.06
N PRO A 169 18.49 5.92 12.83
CA PRO A 169 19.77 6.09 12.15
C PRO A 169 20.00 7.52 11.64
N LEU A 170 18.95 8.33 11.47
CA LEU A 170 19.05 9.72 11.02
C LEU A 170 19.50 10.68 12.14
N VAL A 171 19.05 10.43 13.39
CA VAL A 171 19.28 11.29 14.56
C VAL A 171 20.47 10.83 15.39
N SER A 172 20.78 9.52 15.40
CA SER A 172 21.91 9.02 16.19
C SER A 172 23.25 9.42 15.57
N SER A 173 23.93 10.39 16.20
CA SER A 173 25.32 10.78 15.89
C SER A 173 26.34 9.64 16.01
N LYS A 174 25.98 8.54 16.71
CA LYS A 174 26.81 7.32 16.87
C LYS A 174 26.45 6.22 15.87
N SER A 175 25.47 6.41 15.00
CA SER A 175 25.12 5.41 13.98
C SER A 175 26.24 5.28 12.96
N MET A 176 26.50 4.05 12.51
CA MET A 176 27.54 3.59 11.57
C MET A 176 27.46 4.21 10.14
N LEU A 177 26.93 5.43 9.99
CA LEU A 177 26.95 6.27 8.80
C LEU A 177 28.24 7.14 8.71
N GLN A 178 29.33 6.75 9.39
CA GLN A 178 30.54 7.56 9.54
C GLN A 178 31.54 7.44 8.37
N GLY A 179 31.11 6.99 7.18
CA GLY A 179 31.94 6.85 5.97
C GLY A 179 31.60 7.82 4.83
N PRO A 180 32.41 7.88 3.74
CA PRO A 180 32.29 8.86 2.64
C PRO A 180 30.98 8.78 1.81
N SER A 181 30.16 7.73 1.98
CA SER A 181 28.83 7.57 1.36
C SER A 181 27.69 8.33 2.08
N LYS A 182 28.04 9.29 2.94
CA LYS A 182 27.21 10.00 3.94
C LYS A 182 25.95 10.69 3.41
N GLY A 183 26.06 11.47 2.33
CA GLY A 183 24.94 12.27 1.81
C GLY A 183 23.86 11.40 1.19
N ARG A 184 24.28 10.42 0.39
CA ARG A 184 23.39 9.59 -0.43
C ARG A 184 22.54 8.64 0.41
N LEU A 185 23.10 8.03 1.46
CA LEU A 185 22.34 7.13 2.35
C LEU A 185 21.35 7.91 3.23
N ARG A 186 21.74 9.10 3.68
CA ARG A 186 20.91 9.99 4.50
C ARG A 186 19.75 10.59 3.69
N ASP A 187 19.98 10.94 2.44
CA ASP A 187 18.92 11.36 1.51
C ASP A 187 17.92 10.25 1.21
N VAL A 188 18.39 9.01 1.02
CA VAL A 188 17.52 7.85 0.83
C VAL A 188 16.67 7.61 2.09
N ALA A 189 17.25 7.67 3.28
CA ALA A 189 16.52 7.52 4.54
C ALA A 189 15.46 8.62 4.72
N ARG A 190 15.82 9.90 4.50
CA ARG A 190 14.90 11.03 4.60
C ARG A 190 13.74 10.94 3.60
N ARG A 191 14.01 10.58 2.35
CA ARG A 191 12.95 10.39 1.35
C ARG A 191 12.03 9.23 1.68
N THR A 192 12.60 8.12 2.16
CA THR A 192 11.80 6.96 2.56
C THR A 192 10.93 7.28 3.78
N LEU A 193 11.42 8.10 4.71
CA LEU A 193 10.65 8.63 5.83
C LEU A 193 9.47 9.49 5.37
N VAL A 194 9.70 10.44 4.45
CA VAL A 194 8.62 11.26 3.85
C VAL A 194 7.61 10.36 3.13
N GLY A 195 8.08 9.36 2.38
CA GLY A 195 7.22 8.41 1.71
C GLY A 195 6.35 7.60 2.67
N ALA A 196 6.92 7.14 3.80
CA ALA A 196 6.19 6.43 4.83
C ALA A 196 5.12 7.31 5.51
N LEU A 197 5.43 8.59 5.78
CA LEU A 197 4.48 9.54 6.35
C LEU A 197 3.32 9.85 5.38
N MET A 198 3.62 10.03 4.09
CA MET A 198 2.59 10.23 3.06
C MET A 198 1.70 9.00 2.94
N ALA A 199 2.27 7.80 2.93
CA ALA A 199 1.50 6.55 2.93
C ALA A 199 0.54 6.45 4.13
N LEU A 200 1.01 6.85 5.31
CA LEU A 200 0.22 6.92 6.55
C LEU A 200 -0.98 7.87 6.43
N LEU A 201 -0.74 9.07 5.90
CA LEU A 201 -1.79 10.08 5.73
C LEU A 201 -2.86 9.64 4.73
N LEU A 202 -2.43 9.04 3.61
CA LEU A 202 -3.34 8.55 2.59
C LEU A 202 -4.25 7.43 3.12
N SER A 203 -3.67 6.50 3.87
CA SER A 203 -4.44 5.36 4.38
C SER A 203 -5.31 5.69 5.60
N SER A 204 -4.84 6.59 6.47
CA SER A 204 -5.68 7.10 7.57
C SER A 204 -6.91 7.85 7.04
N ALA A 205 -6.76 8.65 5.98
CA ALA A 205 -7.88 9.30 5.32
C ALA A 205 -8.89 8.29 4.73
N ASN A 206 -8.40 7.25 4.06
CA ASN A 206 -9.24 6.21 3.46
C ASN A 206 -9.99 5.35 4.50
N ILE A 207 -9.35 5.03 5.62
CA ILE A 207 -10.01 4.21 6.66
C ILE A 207 -10.94 5.08 7.51
N PHE A 208 -10.64 6.37 7.68
CA PHE A 208 -11.51 7.30 8.39
C PHE A 208 -12.88 7.46 7.70
N THR A 209 -12.91 7.52 6.35
CA THR A 209 -14.18 7.53 5.61
C THR A 209 -14.98 6.25 5.88
N LEU A 210 -14.33 5.09 5.79
CA LEU A 210 -14.98 3.79 6.06
C LEU A 210 -15.59 3.70 7.46
N VAL A 211 -14.92 4.27 8.48
CA VAL A 211 -15.43 4.31 9.85
C VAL A 211 -16.60 5.28 9.99
N TYR A 212 -16.52 6.44 9.34
CA TYR A 212 -17.57 7.47 9.40
C TYR A 212 -18.90 6.98 8.83
N PHE A 213 -18.86 6.20 7.75
CA PHE A 213 -20.08 5.71 7.08
C PHE A 213 -20.63 4.39 7.66
N GLU A 214 -20.04 3.86 8.74
CA GLU A 214 -20.52 2.69 9.49
C GLU A 214 -20.93 1.46 8.63
N GLY A 215 -20.19 1.20 7.56
CA GLY A 215 -20.47 0.09 6.64
C GLY A 215 -21.63 0.33 5.67
N ASN A 216 -22.12 1.56 5.54
CA ASN A 216 -23.17 1.97 4.61
C ASN A 216 -22.66 2.86 3.46
N GLU A 217 -21.45 2.61 2.97
CA GLU A 217 -20.90 3.34 1.82
C GLU A 217 -21.42 2.80 0.50
N ARG A 218 -21.60 3.69 -0.48
CA ARG A 218 -21.81 3.26 -1.87
C ARG A 218 -20.55 2.55 -2.36
N GLY A 219 -20.72 1.39 -3.01
CA GLY A 219 -19.61 0.58 -3.49
C GLY A 219 -18.69 1.32 -4.44
N LEU A 220 -19.25 2.25 -5.23
CA LEU A 220 -18.48 3.16 -6.06
C LEU A 220 -17.49 4.01 -5.25
N VAL A 221 -17.93 4.62 -4.16
CA VAL A 221 -17.09 5.51 -3.33
C VAL A 221 -15.95 4.71 -2.70
N CYS A 222 -16.26 3.56 -2.10
CA CYS A 222 -15.26 2.69 -1.48
C CYS A 222 -14.19 2.22 -2.50
N LEU A 223 -14.61 1.73 -3.67
CA LEU A 223 -13.70 1.32 -4.74
C LEU A 223 -12.85 2.48 -5.26
N SER A 224 -13.43 3.67 -5.47
CA SER A 224 -12.70 4.85 -5.93
C SER A 224 -11.66 5.31 -4.90
N CYS A 225 -12.03 5.39 -3.61
CA CYS A 225 -11.14 5.84 -2.54
C CYS A 225 -9.97 4.87 -2.33
N CYS A 226 -10.24 3.55 -2.28
CA CYS A 226 -9.18 2.55 -2.24
C CYS A 226 -8.28 2.60 -3.48
N THR A 227 -8.83 2.94 -4.66
CA THR A 227 -8.05 3.01 -5.91
C THR A 227 -7.11 4.20 -5.88
N ALA A 228 -7.61 5.34 -5.40
CA ALA A 228 -6.81 6.53 -5.19
C ALA A 228 -5.70 6.30 -4.15
N ASP A 229 -6.00 5.67 -3.00
CA ASP A 229 -5.00 5.37 -1.96
C ASP A 229 -3.86 4.50 -2.51
N VAL A 230 -4.19 3.37 -3.16
CA VAL A 230 -3.19 2.46 -3.73
C VAL A 230 -2.35 3.15 -4.81
N THR A 231 -2.99 3.96 -5.66
CA THR A 231 -2.29 4.69 -6.73
C THR A 231 -1.35 5.75 -6.16
N LEU A 232 -1.80 6.55 -5.21
CA LEU A 232 -0.99 7.60 -4.57
C LEU A 232 0.18 7.00 -3.80
N ASN A 233 -0.01 5.85 -3.15
CA ASN A 233 1.08 5.09 -2.52
C ASN A 233 2.11 4.60 -3.54
N ALA A 234 1.66 4.06 -4.69
CA ALA A 234 2.55 3.62 -5.76
C ALA A 234 3.34 4.80 -6.38
N ILE A 235 2.72 5.97 -6.56
CA ILE A 235 3.41 7.21 -7.00
C ILE A 235 4.45 7.63 -5.96
N THR A 236 4.09 7.60 -4.68
CA THR A 236 5.00 7.96 -3.58
C THR A 236 6.23 7.05 -3.58
N ILE A 237 6.04 5.73 -3.72
CA ILE A 237 7.15 4.77 -3.79
C ILE A 237 7.97 4.94 -5.08
N HIS A 238 7.33 5.25 -6.20
CA HIS A 238 8.04 5.61 -7.43
C HIS A 238 8.98 6.79 -7.17
N TRP A 239 8.47 7.88 -6.59
CA TRP A 239 9.26 9.06 -6.26
C TRP A 239 10.44 8.75 -5.31
N VAL A 240 10.20 7.95 -4.26
CA VAL A 240 11.24 7.51 -3.32
C VAL A 240 12.35 6.72 -4.04
N THR A 241 12.01 5.98 -5.10
CA THR A 241 12.95 5.08 -5.79
C THR A 241 13.61 5.65 -7.05
N SER A 242 13.09 6.75 -7.61
CA SER A 242 13.50 7.25 -8.95
C SER A 242 14.70 8.18 -8.98
N ARG A 243 15.30 8.59 -7.86
CA ARG A 243 16.56 9.38 -7.84
C ARG A 243 17.68 8.65 -7.10
N GLY A 244 18.25 7.68 -7.81
CA GLY A 244 19.55 7.05 -7.53
C GLY A 244 20.46 6.96 -8.77
N ALA A 245 20.05 7.54 -9.90
CA ALA A 245 20.92 7.78 -11.05
C ALA A 245 21.37 9.24 -10.99
N SER A 246 22.33 9.51 -10.11
CA SER A 246 23.35 10.51 -10.34
C SER A 246 24.65 9.77 -10.47
#